data_AF-D3ASJ5-F1
#
_entry.id   AF-D3ASJ5-F1
#
_cell.length_a   1.000
_cell.length_b   1.000
_cell.length_c   1.000
_cell.angle_alpha   90.00
_cell.angle_beta   90.00
_cell.angle_gamma   90.00
#
_symmetry.space_group_name_H-M   'P 1'
#
loop_
_entity.id
_entity.type
_entity.pdbx_description
1 polymer ?
#
loop_
_entity_poly.entity_id
_entity_poly.type
_entity_poly.pdbx_seq_one_letter_code
_entity_poly.pdbx_strand_id
1 'polypeptide(L)'
;MYAVTKTYKDFNGVERTETKLFNLTETEVMEMELGTAGGVAEMLQRIVDAKDQPTIIKFFKEFILKAYGEKSADGTYFEKSEEISRKFACTQFYNLLFMELATDDSKAAEFVNHVIPKVVDIKKHSENPEIAPVVATMN
;
A
#
# COMPACT_ATOMS: atom_id res chain seq x y z
N MET A 1 -5.65 -4.43 -8.81
CA MET A 1 -4.55 -3.64 -9.40
C MET A 1 -5.07 -2.28 -9.83
N TYR A 2 -4.49 -1.24 -9.24
CA TYR A 2 -4.82 0.16 -9.45
C TYR A 2 -3.79 0.79 -10.38
N ALA A 3 -4.25 1.57 -11.36
CA ALA A 3 -3.39 2.27 -12.30
C ALA A 3 -3.45 3.77 -12.01
N VAL A 4 -2.30 4.38 -11.76
CA VAL A 4 -2.18 5.82 -11.56
C VAL A 4 -1.41 6.41 -12.73
N THR A 5 -2.02 7.36 -13.42
CA THR A 5 -1.40 8.10 -14.52
C THR A 5 -1.06 9.51 -14.06
N LYS A 6 0.17 9.95 -14.29
CA LYS A 6 0.60 11.32 -14.01
C LYS A 6 1.43 11.89 -15.16
N THR A 7 1.23 13.17 -15.42
CA THR A 7 2.04 13.97 -16.33
C THR A 7 2.97 14.87 -15.53
N TYR A 8 4.26 14.87 -15.85
CA TYR A 8 5.28 15.63 -15.12
C TYR A 8 6.50 15.91 -15.98
N LYS A 9 7.35 16.85 -15.55
CA LYS A 9 8.69 17.05 -16.13
C LYS A 9 9.71 16.21 -15.41
N ASP A 10 10.48 15.41 -16.15
CA ASP A 10 11.59 14.64 -15.58
C ASP A 10 12.77 15.56 -15.17
N PHE A 11 13.84 14.97 -14.64
CA PHE A 11 15.02 15.72 -14.19
C PHE A 11 15.76 16.46 -15.32
N ASN A 12 15.48 16.13 -16.59
CA ASN A 12 15.99 16.86 -17.76
C ASN A 12 15.00 17.91 -18.27
N GLY A 13 13.87 18.13 -17.58
CA GLY A 13 12.83 19.07 -17.96
C GLY A 13 11.92 18.56 -19.08
N VAL A 14 12.05 17.29 -19.50
CA VAL A 14 11.22 16.70 -20.56
C VAL A 14 9.88 16.26 -19.97
N GLU A 15 8.79 16.62 -20.65
CA GLU A 15 7.46 16.18 -20.24
C GLU A 15 7.27 14.68 -20.48
N ARG A 16 6.80 13.99 -19.46
CA ARG A 16 6.50 12.56 -19.44
C ARG A 16 5.05 12.39 -19.00
N THR A 17 4.35 11.46 -19.63
CA THR A 17 3.10 10.92 -19.11
C THR A 17 3.31 9.44 -18.89
N GLU A 18 3.29 9.02 -17.63
CA GLU A 18 3.53 7.64 -17.24
C GLU A 18 2.34 7.09 -16.48
N THR A 19 2.13 5.78 -16.61
CA THR A 19 1.19 5.03 -15.78
C THR A 19 1.97 4.05 -14.93
N LYS A 20 1.72 4.06 -13.62
CA LYS A 20 2.29 3.11 -12.66
C LYS A 20 1.19 2.25 -12.07
N LEU A 21 1.51 0.98 -11.83
CA LEU A 21 0.59 -0.01 -11.30
C LEU A 21 0.89 -0.25 -9.83
N PHE A 22 -0.19 -0.38 -9.04
CA PHE A 22 -0.14 -0.63 -7.62
C PHE A 22 -1.09 -1.77 -7.29
N ASN A 23 -0.66 -2.69 -6.46
CA ASN A 23 -1.48 -3.82 -6.05
C ASN A 23 -0.94 -4.39 -4.75
N LEU A 24 -1.79 -4.65 -3.77
CA LEU A 24 -1.49 -5.65 -2.74
C LEU A 24 -2.26 -6.92 -3.07
N THR A 25 -1.63 -8.07 -2.82
CA THR A 25 -2.31 -9.36 -2.85
C THR A 25 -3.07 -9.58 -1.55
N GLU A 26 -4.04 -10.50 -1.56
CA GLU A 26 -4.78 -10.88 -0.35
C GLU A 26 -3.83 -11.41 0.73
N THR A 27 -2.83 -12.20 0.33
CA THR A 27 -1.79 -12.71 1.23
C THR A 27 -1.00 -11.58 1.88
N GLU A 28 -0.54 -10.58 1.11
CA GLU A 28 0.21 -9.45 1.68
C GLU A 28 -0.63 -8.64 2.66
N VAL A 29 -1.92 -8.44 2.37
CA VAL A 29 -2.82 -7.73 3.29
C VAL A 29 -3.04 -8.57 4.56
N MET A 30 -3.26 -9.88 4.43
CA MET A 30 -3.40 -10.78 5.57
C MET A 30 -2.14 -10.80 6.45
N GLU A 31 -0.94 -10.84 5.85
CA GLU A 31 0.33 -10.74 6.60
C GLU A 31 0.44 -9.42 7.34
N MET A 32 0.04 -8.31 6.71
CA MET A 32 0.01 -7.00 7.35
C MET A 32 -1.00 -6.94 8.50
N GLU A 33 -2.17 -7.56 8.34
CA GLU A 33 -3.20 -7.69 9.39
C GLU A 33 -2.67 -8.47 10.60
N LEU A 34 -2.06 -9.64 10.38
CA LEU A 34 -1.49 -10.48 11.44
C LEU A 34 -0.27 -9.85 12.13
N GLY A 35 0.52 -9.06 11.40
CA GLY A 35 1.70 -8.37 11.93
C GLY A 35 1.39 -7.07 12.69
N THR A 36 0.15 -6.58 12.62
CA THR A 36 -0.26 -5.31 13.22
C THR A 36 -1.25 -5.54 14.34
N ALA A 37 -0.94 -5.09 15.56
CA ALA A 37 -1.88 -5.16 16.67
C ALA A 37 -3.16 -4.37 16.33
N GLY A 38 -4.31 -5.05 16.27
CA GLY A 38 -5.60 -4.47 15.87
C GLY A 38 -5.88 -4.47 14.35
N GLY A 39 -4.92 -4.92 13.53
CA GLY A 39 -5.08 -4.99 12.08
C GLY A 39 -4.72 -3.70 11.32
N VAL A 40 -4.66 -3.77 10.00
CA VAL A 40 -4.32 -2.63 9.11
C VAL A 40 -5.44 -1.60 9.13
N ALA A 41 -6.68 -2.08 9.20
CA ALA A 41 -7.90 -1.29 9.39
C ALA A 41 -7.78 -0.30 10.55
N GLU A 42 -7.49 -0.84 11.73
CA GLU A 42 -7.48 -0.10 12.98
C GLU A 42 -6.24 0.78 13.07
N MET A 43 -5.11 0.32 12.53
CA MET A 43 -3.91 1.14 12.43
C MET A 43 -4.15 2.38 11.56
N LEU A 44 -4.77 2.21 10.38
CA LEU A 44 -5.16 3.33 9.52
C LEU A 44 -6.12 4.29 10.22
N GLN A 45 -7.15 3.77 10.88
CA GLN A 45 -8.13 4.58 11.59
C GLN A 45 -7.47 5.38 12.72
N ARG A 46 -6.63 4.72 13.55
CA ARG A 46 -5.86 5.39 14.60
C ARG A 46 -4.95 6.49 14.07
N ILE A 47 -4.29 6.23 12.95
CA ILE A 47 -3.38 7.17 12.29
C ILE A 47 -4.15 8.42 11.82
N VAL A 48 -5.33 8.24 11.21
CA VAL A 48 -6.21 9.34 10.78
C VAL A 48 -6.76 10.11 11.99
N ASP A 49 -7.27 9.42 13.00
CA ASP A 49 -7.90 10.04 14.17
C ASP A 49 -6.90 10.83 15.04
N ALA A 50 -5.68 10.32 15.18
CA ALA A 50 -4.62 10.97 15.95
C ALA A 50 -4.05 12.23 15.27
N LYS A 51 -4.31 12.43 13.96
CA LYS A 51 -3.72 13.50 13.14
C LYS A 51 -2.19 13.57 13.24
N ASP A 52 -1.55 12.42 13.49
CA ASP A 52 -0.10 12.32 13.65
C ASP A 52 0.56 12.31 12.27
N GLN A 53 0.79 13.52 11.73
CA GLN A 53 1.36 13.71 10.39
C GLN A 53 2.66 12.92 10.17
N PRO A 54 3.66 12.93 11.08
CA PRO A 54 4.83 12.07 10.94
C PRO A 54 4.53 10.59 10.73
N THR A 55 3.60 10.03 11.51
CA THR A 55 3.21 8.61 11.40
C THR A 55 2.42 8.34 10.12
N ILE A 56 1.51 9.26 9.74
CA ILE A 56 0.77 9.22 8.47
C ILE A 56 1.74 9.17 7.28
N ILE A 57 2.71 10.08 7.26
CA ILE A 57 3.72 10.21 6.20
C ILE A 57 4.57 8.95 6.10
N LYS A 58 5.00 8.39 7.24
CA LYS A 58 5.76 7.14 7.29
C LYS A 58 4.94 5.97 6.73
N PHE A 59 3.68 5.85 7.16
CA PHE A 59 2.79 4.81 6.68
C PHE A 59 2.59 4.91 5.16
N PHE A 60 2.27 6.09 4.62
CA PHE A 60 2.06 6.23 3.18
C PHE A 60 3.31 5.92 2.37
N LYS A 61 4.49 6.34 2.85
CA LYS A 61 5.76 5.95 2.22
C LYS A 61 5.88 4.44 2.12
N GLU A 62 5.68 3.72 3.21
CA GLU A 62 5.80 2.27 3.26
C GLU A 62 4.71 1.59 2.40
N PHE A 63 3.47 2.07 2.48
CA PHE A 63 2.33 1.52 1.76
C PHE A 63 2.48 1.68 0.24
N ILE A 64 2.84 2.87 -0.25
CA ILE A 64 3.07 3.12 -1.68
C ILE A 64 4.17 2.20 -2.21
N LEU A 65 5.28 2.08 -1.49
CA LEU A 65 6.44 1.29 -1.93
C LEU A 65 6.19 -0.22 -1.88
N LYS A 66 5.37 -0.70 -0.93
CA LYS A 66 4.95 -2.11 -0.83
C LYS A 66 3.90 -2.46 -1.88
N ALA A 67 3.06 -1.50 -2.27
CA ALA A 67 2.05 -1.67 -3.30
C ALA A 67 2.62 -1.60 -4.72
N TYR A 68 3.71 -0.88 -4.93
CA TYR A 68 4.32 -0.70 -6.25
C TYR A 68 5.02 -1.97 -6.74
N GLY A 69 4.91 -2.21 -8.05
CA GLY A 69 5.59 -3.32 -8.73
C GLY A 69 5.43 -3.22 -10.26
N GLU A 70 6.07 -4.15 -10.95
CA GLU A 70 6.06 -4.24 -12.41
C GLU A 70 5.29 -5.47 -12.85
N LYS A 71 4.24 -5.26 -13.66
CA LYS A 71 3.46 -6.37 -14.22
C LYS A 71 4.26 -7.02 -15.35
N SER A 72 4.37 -8.35 -15.33
CA SER A 72 4.98 -9.11 -16.43
C SER A 72 4.20 -8.93 -17.73
N ALA A 73 4.88 -9.08 -18.87
CA ALA A 73 4.28 -8.90 -20.19
C ALA A 73 3.16 -9.92 -20.47
N ASP A 74 3.32 -11.16 -20.00
CA ASP A 74 2.32 -12.23 -20.06
C ASP A 74 1.26 -12.13 -18.95
N GLY A 75 1.45 -11.22 -17.98
CA GLY A 75 0.55 -10.95 -16.87
C GLY A 75 0.49 -12.05 -15.80
N THR A 76 1.41 -13.02 -15.82
CA THR A 76 1.44 -14.14 -14.85
C THR A 76 1.94 -13.72 -13.47
N TYR A 77 2.72 -12.64 -13.37
CA TYR A 77 3.19 -12.12 -12.10
C TYR A 77 3.21 -10.59 -12.05
N PHE A 78 3.18 -10.09 -10.80
CA PHE A 78 3.39 -8.69 -10.48
C PHE A 78 4.65 -8.61 -9.61
N GLU A 79 5.76 -8.26 -10.24
CA GLU A 79 7.07 -8.31 -9.61
C GLU A 79 7.24 -7.15 -8.64
N LYS A 80 7.54 -7.49 -7.40
CA LYS A 80 7.91 -6.56 -6.36
C LYS A 80 9.24 -6.99 -5.77
N SER A 81 10.14 -6.03 -5.61
CA SER A 81 11.43 -6.25 -4.98
C SER A 81 11.92 -4.95 -4.36
N GLU A 82 12.85 -5.05 -3.41
CA GLU A 82 13.48 -3.86 -2.82
C GLU A 82 14.14 -2.98 -3.89
N GLU A 83 14.72 -3.59 -4.92
CA GLU A 83 15.34 -2.85 -6.02
C GLU A 83 14.30 -2.05 -6.83
N ILE A 84 13.18 -2.68 -7.19
CA ILE A 84 12.08 -2.04 -7.92
C ILE A 84 11.51 -0.87 -7.10
N SER A 85 11.19 -1.10 -5.83
CA SER A 85 10.66 -0.07 -4.96
C SER A 85 11.68 1.05 -4.70
N ARG A 86 12.97 0.74 -4.53
CA ARG A 86 14.03 1.74 -4.36
C ARG A 86 14.19 2.59 -5.62
N LYS A 87 14.23 1.99 -6.81
CA LYS A 87 14.29 2.74 -8.07
C LYS A 87 13.08 3.65 -8.22
N PHE A 88 11.89 3.15 -7.90
CA PHE A 88 10.66 3.93 -7.95
C PHE A 88 10.67 5.13 -7.01
N ALA A 89 11.14 4.95 -5.77
CA ALA A 89 11.28 6.02 -4.79
C ALA A 89 12.18 7.18 -5.26
N CYS A 90 13.08 6.92 -6.22
CA CYS A 90 13.96 7.92 -6.82
C CYS A 90 13.35 8.64 -8.05
N THR A 91 12.08 8.41 -8.36
CA THR A 91 11.42 9.01 -9.54
C THR A 91 10.66 10.28 -9.20
N GLN A 92 10.52 11.19 -10.19
CA GLN A 92 9.64 12.34 -10.06
C GLN A 92 8.16 11.93 -9.94
N PHE A 93 7.76 10.80 -10.56
CA PHE A 93 6.43 10.24 -10.39
C PHE A 93 6.15 9.95 -8.91
N TYR A 94 7.06 9.26 -8.23
CA TYR A 94 6.92 8.95 -6.81
C TYR A 94 6.81 10.21 -5.97
N ASN A 95 7.66 11.21 -6.21
CA ASN A 95 7.60 12.49 -5.49
C ASN A 95 6.20 13.12 -5.61
N LEU A 96 5.64 13.18 -6.81
CA LEU A 96 4.30 13.76 -7.02
C LEU A 96 3.19 12.94 -6.39
N LEU A 97 3.25 11.61 -6.49
CA LEU A 97 2.29 10.73 -5.84
C LEU A 97 2.36 10.92 -4.32
N PHE A 98 3.55 10.86 -3.74
CA PHE A 98 3.75 10.99 -2.32
C PHE A 98 3.23 12.32 -1.78
N MET A 99 3.57 13.44 -2.44
CA MET A 99 3.09 14.76 -2.02
C MET A 99 1.57 14.91 -2.14
N GLU A 100 0.96 14.34 -3.18
CA GLU A 100 -0.50 14.34 -3.34
C GLU A 100 -1.17 13.58 -2.19
N LEU A 101 -0.73 12.35 -1.90
CA LEU A 101 -1.32 11.54 -0.83
C LEU A 101 -1.02 12.08 0.57
N ALA A 102 0.09 12.80 0.75
CA ALA A 102 0.44 13.43 2.03
C ALA A 102 -0.34 14.72 2.31
N THR A 103 -0.99 15.32 1.32
CA THR A 103 -1.68 16.61 1.45
C THR A 103 -3.17 16.57 1.12
N ASP A 104 -3.65 15.49 0.51
CA ASP A 104 -5.06 15.28 0.19
C ASP A 104 -5.56 13.94 0.78
N ASP A 105 -6.24 14.03 1.92
CA ASP A 105 -6.81 12.88 2.63
C ASP A 105 -7.79 12.07 1.77
N SER A 106 -8.52 12.73 0.87
CA SER A 106 -9.50 12.06 0.00
C SER A 106 -8.79 11.21 -1.05
N LYS A 107 -7.73 11.75 -1.65
CA LYS A 107 -6.88 11.01 -2.60
C LYS A 107 -6.13 9.88 -1.92
N ALA A 108 -5.68 10.09 -0.69
CA ALA A 108 -5.03 9.08 0.12
C ALA A 108 -5.97 7.89 0.41
N ALA A 109 -7.20 8.17 0.85
CA ALA A 109 -8.22 7.15 1.09
C ALA A 109 -8.60 6.42 -0.21
N GLU A 110 -8.76 7.15 -1.32
CA GLU A 110 -9.03 6.58 -2.64
C GLU A 110 -7.91 5.61 -3.05
N PHE A 111 -6.64 6.00 -2.89
CA PHE A 111 -5.48 5.18 -3.22
C PHE A 111 -5.47 3.87 -2.40
N VAL A 112 -5.61 3.96 -1.07
CA VAL A 112 -5.63 2.79 -0.18
C VAL A 112 -6.75 1.81 -0.58
N ASN A 113 -7.96 2.31 -0.80
CA ASN A 113 -9.13 1.50 -1.14
C ASN A 113 -9.00 0.78 -2.49
N HIS A 114 -8.27 1.34 -3.45
CA HIS A 114 -8.07 0.70 -4.76
C HIS A 114 -6.88 -0.27 -4.78
N VAL A 115 -5.89 -0.05 -3.90
CA VAL A 115 -4.70 -0.90 -3.79
C VAL A 115 -5.00 -2.19 -3.02
N ILE A 116 -5.82 -2.11 -1.97
CA ILE A 116 -6.23 -3.27 -1.18
C ILE A 116 -7.30 -4.07 -1.95
N PRO A 117 -7.18 -5.40 -2.05
CA PRO A 117 -8.19 -6.24 -2.67
C PRO A 117 -9.55 -6.10 -1.98
N LYS A 118 -10.62 -5.90 -2.78
CA LYS A 118 -11.99 -5.72 -2.27
C LYS A 118 -12.56 -6.93 -1.53
N VAL A 119 -11.99 -8.11 -1.68
CA VAL A 119 -12.41 -9.31 -0.94
C VAL A 119 -11.98 -9.26 0.53
N VAL A 120 -11.01 -8.40 0.87
CA VAL A 120 -10.64 -8.13 2.25
C VAL A 120 -11.59 -7.07 2.79
N ASP A 121 -12.65 -7.51 3.48
CA ASP A 121 -13.51 -6.62 4.27
C ASP A 121 -12.71 -6.12 5.50
N ILE A 122 -11.96 -5.02 5.31
CA ILE A 122 -11.19 -4.31 6.35
C ILE A 122 -12.06 -4.01 7.60
N LYS A 123 -13.38 -3.85 7.42
CA LYS A 123 -14.33 -3.53 8.51
C LYS A 123 -14.84 -4.73 9.31
N LYS A 124 -14.63 -5.98 8.85
CA LYS A 124 -15.13 -7.19 9.54
C LYS A 124 -14.07 -7.91 10.36
N HIS A 125 -12.79 -7.81 10.00
CA HIS A 125 -11.73 -8.57 10.69
C HIS A 125 -11.29 -7.96 12.04
N SER A 126 -11.76 -6.76 12.39
CA SER A 126 -11.65 -6.21 13.75
C SER A 126 -12.55 -6.93 14.77
N GLU A 127 -13.46 -7.80 14.31
CA GLU A 127 -14.22 -8.73 15.17
C GLU A 127 -13.69 -10.16 14.98
N ASN A 128 -12.61 -10.46 15.71
CA ASN A 128 -12.12 -11.81 16.04
C ASN A 128 -11.37 -12.61 14.94
N PRO A 129 -10.09 -12.94 15.21
CA PRO A 129 -9.60 -14.29 15.00
C PRO A 129 -9.28 -14.90 16.36
N GLU A 130 -10.16 -15.77 16.83
CA GLU A 130 -9.84 -16.78 17.84
C GLU A 130 -8.73 -17.65 17.22
N ILE A 131 -7.47 -17.27 17.47
CA ILE A 131 -6.35 -18.19 17.30
C ILE A 131 -6.53 -19.20 18.43
N ALA A 132 -7.26 -20.29 18.14
CA ALA A 132 -7.30 -21.43 19.02
C ALA A 132 -5.85 -21.83 19.33
N PRO A 133 -5.46 -21.93 20.61
CA PRO A 133 -4.10 -22.30 20.94
C PRO A 133 -3.93 -23.74 20.47
N VAL A 134 -2.99 -24.00 19.54
CA VAL A 134 -2.53 -25.35 19.26
C VAL A 134 -1.68 -25.78 20.46
N VAL A 135 -2.35 -26.18 21.53
CA VAL A 135 -1.76 -26.84 22.69
C VAL A 135 -2.15 -28.31 22.65
N ALA A 136 -1.12 -29.13 22.49
CA ALA A 136 -0.99 -30.51 22.92
C ALA A 136 -1.97 -31.55 22.35
N THR A 137 -1.40 -32.46 21.56
CA THR A 137 -1.48 -33.89 21.91
C THR A 137 -0.17 -34.55 21.54
N MET A 138 0.76 -34.53 22.49
CA MET A 138 1.71 -35.64 22.64
C MET A 138 0.90 -36.82 23.16
N ASN A 139 0.91 -37.92 22.42
CA ASN A 139 0.68 -39.28 22.93
C ASN A 139 1.68 -40.19 22.21
#